data_AF-A0A147I7N4-F1
#
_entry.id   AF-A0A147I7N4-F1
#
_cell.length_a   1.000
_cell.length_b   1.000
_cell.length_c   1.000
_cell.angle_alpha   90.00
_cell.angle_beta   90.00
_cell.angle_gamma   90.00
#
_symmetry.space_group_name_H-M   'P 1'
#
loop_
_entity.id
_entity.type
_entity.pdbx_description
1 polymer ?
#
loop_
_entity_poly.entity_id
_entity_poly.type
_entity_poly.pdbx_seq_one_letter_code
_entity_poly.pdbx_strand_id
1 'polypeptide(L)'
;MMPLVAAALTILAFTIGLTLPDVDLHLWLGHRSAMTHSALPACLLLTRRHWQPAACGMGAGIGLHLAADTFPNRMIGYATIKLPFVGALSPGASYAWLAINALAAIGVAAWLARRLHAPVVAALLTLAVSVVGAGYLWRTDGGWPVLAIAAVAAWLVWRRPSASPQP
;
A
#
# COMPACT_ATOMS: atom_id res chain seq x y z
N MET A 1 -16.97 12.44 12.26
CA MET A 1 -17.00 10.98 12.49
C MET A 1 -16.31 10.69 13.81
N MET A 2 -16.83 9.76 14.61
CA MET A 2 -16.21 9.40 15.89
C MET A 2 -14.80 8.81 15.65
N PRO A 3 -13.78 9.13 16.47
CA PRO A 3 -12.40 8.67 16.26
C PRO A 3 -12.27 7.13 16.16
N LEU A 4 -13.01 6.40 17.00
CA LEU A 4 -13.03 4.94 16.98
C LEU A 4 -13.56 4.38 15.64
N VAL A 5 -14.61 5.00 15.09
CA VAL A 5 -15.17 4.61 13.79
C VAL A 5 -14.16 4.90 12.67
N ALA A 6 -13.46 6.04 12.73
CA ALA A 6 -12.42 6.36 11.77
C ALA A 6 -11.27 5.34 11.80
N ALA A 7 -10.80 4.96 12.99
CA ALA A 7 -9.76 3.95 13.16
C ALA A 7 -10.22 2.56 12.66
N ALA A 8 -11.44 2.15 13.02
CA ALA A 8 -12.02 0.89 12.56
C ALA A 8 -12.16 0.83 11.04
N LEU A 9 -12.65 1.91 10.41
CA LEU A 9 -12.73 2.02 8.94
C LEU A 9 -11.34 1.98 8.29
N THR A 10 -10.32 2.57 8.93
CA THR A 10 -8.94 2.48 8.44
C THR A 10 -8.46 1.03 8.43
N ILE A 11 -8.67 0.27 9.50
CA ILE A 11 -8.24 -1.14 9.57
C ILE A 11 -9.02 -2.01 8.59
N LEU A 12 -10.34 -1.84 8.51
CA LEU A 12 -11.17 -2.60 7.57
C LEU A 12 -10.79 -2.31 6.11
N ALA A 13 -10.59 -1.04 5.75
CA ALA A 13 -10.18 -0.70 4.40
C ALA A 13 -8.75 -1.16 4.09
N PHE A 14 -7.88 -1.23 5.10
CA PHE A 14 -6.54 -1.81 4.95
C PHE A 14 -6.60 -3.28 4.58
N THR A 15 -7.40 -4.09 5.27
CA THR A 15 -7.52 -5.51 4.93
C THR A 15 -8.13 -5.72 3.54
N ILE A 16 -9.12 -4.91 3.16
CA ILE A 16 -9.66 -4.91 1.79
C ILE A 16 -8.57 -4.52 0.78
N GLY A 17 -7.78 -3.50 1.06
CA GLY A 17 -6.71 -3.03 0.18
C GLY A 17 -5.62 -4.06 -0.08
N LEU A 18 -5.38 -5.00 0.85
CA LEU A 18 -4.43 -6.10 0.66
C LEU A 18 -4.88 -7.11 -0.40
N THR A 19 -6.19 -7.19 -0.69
CA THR A 19 -6.76 -8.20 -1.61
C THR A 19 -7.47 -7.58 -2.81
N LEU A 20 -7.80 -6.29 -2.77
CA LEU A 20 -8.50 -5.61 -3.85
C LEU A 20 -7.76 -5.68 -5.21
N PRO A 21 -6.42 -5.53 -5.29
CA PRO A 21 -5.71 -5.62 -6.56
C PRO A 21 -6.03 -6.91 -7.33
N ASP A 22 -6.04 -8.03 -6.60
CA ASP A 22 -6.29 -9.39 -7.10
C ASP A 22 -7.75 -9.69 -7.48
N VAL A 23 -8.68 -8.72 -7.33
CA VAL A 23 -10.05 -8.92 -7.83
C VAL A 23 -10.07 -9.17 -9.34
N ASP A 24 -9.05 -8.74 -10.07
CA ASP A 24 -8.88 -9.08 -11.50
C ASP A 24 -8.70 -10.58 -11.78
N LEU A 25 -8.15 -11.35 -10.84
CA LEU A 25 -8.14 -12.83 -10.90
C LEU A 25 -9.57 -13.38 -10.90
N HIS A 26 -10.42 -12.81 -10.05
CA HIS A 26 -11.81 -13.25 -9.91
C HIS A 26 -12.72 -12.79 -11.05
N LEU A 27 -12.34 -11.71 -11.73
CA LEU A 27 -13.01 -11.20 -12.92
C LEU A 27 -12.51 -11.87 -14.22
N TRP A 28 -11.63 -12.87 -14.11
CA TRP A 28 -11.06 -13.63 -15.23
C TRP A 28 -10.45 -12.75 -16.32
N LEU A 29 -9.83 -11.64 -15.92
CA LEU A 29 -9.19 -10.74 -16.89
C LEU A 29 -7.93 -11.36 -17.51
N GLY A 30 -7.33 -12.35 -16.83
CA GLY A 30 -6.11 -13.03 -17.29
C GLY A 30 -4.86 -12.15 -17.26
N HIS A 31 -4.91 -11.01 -16.56
CA HIS A 31 -3.82 -10.06 -16.41
C HIS A 31 -4.02 -9.19 -15.16
N ARG A 32 -2.93 -8.56 -14.67
CA ARG A 32 -3.03 -7.48 -13.69
C ARG A 32 -3.61 -6.21 -14.30
N SER A 33 -4.75 -5.76 -13.81
CA SER A 33 -5.40 -4.53 -14.26
C SER A 33 -4.69 -3.30 -13.70
N ALA A 34 -4.31 -2.36 -14.57
CA ALA A 34 -3.75 -1.09 -14.13
C ALA A 34 -4.67 -0.29 -13.20
N MET A 35 -6.00 -0.52 -13.27
CA MET A 35 -6.96 0.17 -12.42
C MET A 35 -6.92 -0.37 -10.99
N THR A 36 -6.92 -1.69 -10.81
CA THR A 36 -6.89 -2.32 -9.47
C THR A 36 -5.48 -2.29 -8.89
N HIS A 37 -4.46 -2.41 -9.73
CA HIS A 37 -3.05 -2.32 -9.37
C HIS A 37 -2.52 -0.88 -9.44
N SER A 38 -3.24 0.06 -8.84
CA SER A 38 -2.82 1.47 -8.74
C SER A 38 -3.29 2.12 -7.45
N ALA A 39 -2.80 3.32 -7.16
CA ALA A 39 -3.33 4.13 -6.06
C ALA A 39 -4.76 4.65 -6.33
N LEU A 40 -5.32 4.40 -7.51
CA LEU A 40 -6.63 4.92 -7.94
C LEU A 40 -7.76 4.59 -6.95
N PRO A 41 -7.95 3.36 -6.45
CA PRO A 41 -9.05 3.06 -5.53
C PRO A 41 -8.97 3.89 -4.23
N ALA A 42 -7.77 4.10 -3.69
CA ALA A 42 -7.56 4.97 -2.54
C ALA A 42 -7.86 6.44 -2.88
N CYS A 43 -7.41 6.91 -4.05
CA CYS A 43 -7.67 8.27 -4.52
C CYS A 43 -9.16 8.55 -4.78
N LEU A 44 -9.92 7.58 -5.28
CA LEU A 44 -11.37 7.72 -5.47
C LEU A 44 -12.10 7.94 -4.14
N LEU A 45 -11.65 7.28 -3.06
CA LEU A 45 -12.21 7.50 -1.72
C LEU A 45 -11.90 8.90 -1.17
N LEU A 46 -10.87 9.60 -1.66
CA LEU A 46 -10.56 10.97 -1.26
C LEU A 46 -11.58 12.00 -1.75
N THR A 47 -12.41 11.64 -2.74
CA THR A 47 -13.43 12.53 -3.31
C THR A 47 -14.48 12.98 -2.29
N ARG A 48 -14.66 12.25 -1.19
CA ARG A 48 -15.57 12.64 -0.10
C ARG A 48 -14.86 12.58 1.25
N ARG A 49 -14.93 13.67 2.02
CA ARG A 49 -14.22 13.79 3.32
C ARG A 49 -14.53 12.66 4.30
N HIS A 50 -15.77 12.16 4.35
CA HIS A 50 -16.13 11.09 5.28
C HIS A 50 -15.47 9.73 4.96
N TRP A 51 -15.02 9.52 3.71
CA TRP A 51 -14.32 8.31 3.28
C TRP A 51 -12.80 8.39 3.46
N GLN A 52 -12.24 9.51 3.93
CA GLN A 52 -10.79 9.67 4.06
C GLN A 52 -10.13 8.63 4.98
N PRO A 53 -10.75 8.16 6.08
CA PRO A 53 -10.18 7.05 6.84
C PRO A 53 -10.16 5.72 6.08
N ALA A 54 -11.18 5.45 5.25
CA ALA A 54 -11.15 4.31 4.34
C ALA A 54 -10.05 4.48 3.28
N ALA A 55 -9.86 5.67 2.72
CA ALA A 55 -8.76 5.98 1.80
C ALA A 55 -7.38 5.75 2.45
N CYS A 56 -7.24 6.10 3.73
CA CYS A 56 -6.03 5.86 4.52
C CYS A 56 -5.71 4.36 4.61
N GLY A 57 -6.69 3.55 4.98
CA GLY A 57 -6.55 2.09 5.05
C GLY A 57 -6.26 1.47 3.69
N MET A 58 -7.11 1.77 2.70
CA MET A 58 -7.01 1.28 1.34
C MET A 58 -5.64 1.58 0.72
N GLY A 59 -5.13 2.80 0.90
CA GLY A 59 -3.81 3.19 0.42
C GLY A 59 -2.67 2.39 1.06
N ALA A 60 -2.75 2.11 2.36
CA ALA A 60 -1.75 1.28 3.04
C ALA A 60 -1.80 -0.18 2.54
N GLY A 61 -3.00 -0.74 2.37
CA GLY A 61 -3.19 -2.13 1.94
C GLY A 61 -2.72 -2.34 0.49
N ILE A 62 -3.23 -1.51 -0.43
CA ILE A 62 -2.82 -1.53 -1.83
C ILE A 62 -1.31 -1.28 -1.94
N GLY A 63 -0.79 -0.31 -1.19
CA GLY A 63 0.63 0.01 -1.19
C GLY A 63 1.53 -1.19 -0.87
N LEU A 64 1.19 -1.95 0.17
CA LEU A 64 1.92 -3.17 0.53
C LEU A 64 1.77 -4.29 -0.51
N HIS A 65 0.55 -4.47 -1.04
CA HIS A 65 0.29 -5.44 -2.08
C HIS A 65 1.16 -5.16 -3.32
N LEU A 66 1.11 -3.93 -3.84
CA LEU A 66 1.87 -3.53 -5.03
C LEU A 66 3.38 -3.55 -4.79
N ALA A 67 3.83 -3.30 -3.57
CA ALA A 67 5.24 -3.44 -3.21
C ALA A 67 5.71 -4.90 -3.37
N ALA A 68 4.93 -5.89 -2.93
CA ALA A 68 5.26 -7.31 -3.13
C ALA A 68 5.27 -7.67 -4.62
N ASP A 69 4.26 -7.17 -5.35
CA ASP A 69 4.11 -7.40 -6.79
C ASP A 69 5.22 -6.81 -7.66
N THR A 70 6.00 -5.88 -7.11
CA THR A 70 7.20 -5.34 -7.76
C THR A 70 8.33 -6.37 -7.82
N PHE A 71 8.24 -7.47 -7.07
CA PHE A 71 9.23 -8.55 -7.04
C PHE A 71 8.64 -9.91 -7.46
N PRO A 72 8.03 -10.03 -8.65
CA PRO A 72 7.57 -11.32 -9.14
C PRO A 72 8.77 -12.20 -9.52
N ASN A 73 8.56 -13.51 -9.59
CA ASN A 73 9.57 -14.43 -10.13
C ASN A 73 9.99 -14.03 -11.55
N ARG A 74 9.02 -13.64 -12.40
CA ARG A 74 9.24 -13.06 -13.74
C ARG A 74 8.10 -12.11 -14.10
N MET A 75 8.44 -10.95 -14.65
CA MET A 75 7.48 -9.95 -15.15
C MET A 75 7.05 -10.26 -16.60
N ILE A 76 6.27 -11.33 -16.77
CA ILE A 76 5.76 -11.80 -18.06
C ILE A 76 4.31 -12.31 -17.90
N GLY A 77 3.55 -12.36 -19.00
CA GLY A 77 2.20 -12.92 -19.01
C GLY A 77 1.29 -12.21 -17.99
N TYR A 78 0.73 -12.97 -17.05
CA TYR A 78 -0.17 -12.43 -16.02
C TYR A 78 0.44 -11.29 -15.19
N ALA A 79 1.76 -11.36 -14.94
CA ALA A 79 2.44 -10.40 -14.07
C ALA A 79 2.53 -8.99 -14.68
N THR A 80 2.40 -8.85 -16.01
CA THR A 80 2.48 -7.53 -16.64
C THR A 80 1.19 -6.74 -16.41
N ILE A 81 1.36 -5.43 -16.24
CA ILE A 81 0.24 -4.51 -16.07
C ILE A 81 -0.43 -4.28 -17.41
N LYS A 82 -1.77 -4.36 -17.46
CA LYS A 82 -2.55 -4.02 -18.64
C LYS A 82 -3.38 -2.77 -18.41
N LEU A 83 -3.22 -1.80 -19.31
CA LEU A 83 -4.04 -0.60 -19.36
C LEU A 83 -5.38 -0.91 -20.06
N PRO A 84 -6.50 -0.40 -19.55
CA PRO A 84 -7.79 -0.54 -20.23
C PRO A 84 -7.70 0.11 -21.62
N PHE A 85 -8.20 -0.59 -22.64
CA PHE A 85 -8.24 -0.14 -24.04
C PHE A 85 -6.88 0.07 -24.75
N VAL A 86 -5.74 -0.06 -24.06
CA VAL A 86 -4.40 0.17 -24.65
C VAL A 86 -3.60 -1.13 -24.77
N GLY A 87 -3.71 -2.04 -23.81
CA GLY A 87 -2.96 -3.31 -23.82
C GLY A 87 -1.88 -3.39 -22.74
N ALA A 88 -1.02 -4.40 -22.87
CA ALA A 88 -0.03 -4.73 -21.86
C ALA A 88 1.16 -3.76 -21.92
N LEU A 89 1.60 -3.32 -20.75
CA LEU A 89 2.84 -2.57 -20.60
C LEU A 89 4.04 -3.51 -20.82
N SER A 90 5.17 -2.93 -21.24
CA SER A 90 6.43 -3.65 -21.24
C SER A 90 6.81 -4.09 -19.81
N PRO A 91 7.69 -5.09 -19.63
CA PRO A 91 8.11 -5.52 -18.30
C PRO A 91 8.68 -4.37 -17.45
N GLY A 92 9.55 -3.54 -18.03
CA GLY A 92 10.11 -2.36 -17.35
C GLY A 92 9.04 -1.35 -16.95
N ALA A 93 8.07 -1.07 -17.83
CA ALA A 93 6.97 -0.17 -17.51
C ALA A 93 6.02 -0.76 -16.45
N SER A 94 5.84 -2.08 -16.41
CA SER A 94 5.05 -2.76 -15.37
C SER A 94 5.71 -2.64 -13.99
N TYR A 95 7.04 -2.85 -13.90
CA TYR A 95 7.77 -2.61 -12.65
C TYR A 95 7.64 -1.16 -12.17
N ALA A 96 7.84 -0.19 -13.08
CA ALA A 96 7.72 1.22 -12.76
C ALA A 96 6.29 1.57 -12.30
N TRP A 97 5.27 1.05 -12.99
CA TRP A 97 3.86 1.25 -12.62
C TRP A 97 3.57 0.79 -11.20
N LEU A 98 3.97 -0.45 -10.86
CA LEU A 98 3.77 -1.02 -9.53
C LEU A 98 4.51 -0.25 -8.46
N ALA A 99 5.80 0.04 -8.66
CA ALA A 99 6.62 0.76 -7.69
C ALA A 99 6.12 2.19 -7.43
N ILE A 100 5.79 2.94 -8.48
CA ILE A 100 5.27 4.31 -8.36
C ILE A 100 3.92 4.30 -7.63
N ASN A 101 3.02 3.39 -7.99
CA ASN A 101 1.72 3.31 -7.33
C ASN A 101 1.82 2.80 -5.88
N ALA A 102 2.72 1.88 -5.58
CA ALA A 102 2.99 1.44 -4.22
C ALA A 102 3.43 2.62 -3.34
N LEU A 103 4.43 3.38 -3.80
CA LEU A 103 4.93 4.57 -3.09
C LEU A 103 3.86 5.66 -2.96
N ALA A 104 3.08 5.91 -4.01
CA ALA A 104 2.00 6.88 -3.97
C ALA A 104 0.91 6.49 -2.96
N ALA A 105 0.49 5.22 -2.96
CA ALA A 105 -0.54 4.72 -2.05
C ALA A 105 -0.08 4.74 -0.57
N ILE A 106 1.16 4.31 -0.30
CA ILE A 106 1.78 4.41 1.04
C ILE A 106 1.91 5.87 1.46
N GLY A 107 2.34 6.76 0.56
CA GLY A 107 2.47 8.19 0.83
C GLY A 107 1.15 8.85 1.20
N VAL A 108 0.08 8.55 0.45
CA VAL A 108 -1.29 9.00 0.76
C VAL A 108 -1.73 8.49 2.12
N ALA A 109 -1.53 7.20 2.42
CA ALA A 109 -1.88 6.62 3.71
C ALA A 109 -1.14 7.29 4.88
N ALA A 110 0.19 7.45 4.77
CA ALA A 110 0.99 8.10 5.81
C ALA A 110 0.63 9.59 6.01
N TRP A 111 0.26 10.28 4.93
CA TRP A 111 -0.24 11.65 5.00
C TRP A 111 -1.59 11.73 5.72
N LEU A 112 -2.55 10.86 5.37
CA LEU A 112 -3.87 10.82 5.99
C LEU A 112 -3.79 10.38 7.45
N ALA A 113 -2.97 9.38 7.77
CA ALA A 113 -2.82 8.88 9.14
C ALA A 113 -2.44 10.00 10.11
N ARG A 114 -1.51 10.88 9.71
CA ARG A 114 -1.07 12.05 10.48
C ARG A 114 -2.10 13.17 10.57
N ARG A 115 -2.99 13.28 9.58
CA ARG A 115 -4.03 14.33 9.52
C ARG A 115 -5.33 13.96 10.21
N LEU A 116 -5.70 12.69 10.16
CA LEU A 116 -7.02 12.21 10.57
C LEU A 116 -7.07 11.72 12.02
N HIS A 117 -5.94 11.22 12.53
CA HIS A 117 -5.89 10.53 13.81
C HIS A 117 -4.98 11.27 14.79
N ALA A 118 -5.33 11.22 16.08
CA ALA A 118 -4.45 11.70 17.14
C ALA A 118 -3.11 10.94 17.09
N PRO A 119 -1.97 11.54 17.50
CA PRO A 119 -0.65 10.92 17.33
C PRO A 119 -0.53 9.50 17.90
N VAL A 120 -1.10 9.25 19.09
CA VAL A 120 -1.13 7.92 19.70
C VAL A 120 -1.93 6.91 18.86
N VAL A 121 -3.07 7.32 18.31
CA VAL A 121 -3.90 6.47 17.46
C VAL A 121 -3.19 6.19 16.13
N ALA A 122 -2.56 7.20 15.52
CA ALA A 122 -1.78 7.03 14.30
C ALA A 122 -0.59 6.07 14.51
N ALA A 123 0.10 6.16 15.65
CA ALA A 123 1.18 5.23 16.01
C ALA A 123 0.66 3.79 16.20
N LEU A 124 -0.45 3.61 16.92
CA LEU A 124 -1.08 2.30 17.10
C LEU A 124 -1.58 1.70 15.77
N LEU A 125 -2.19 2.50 14.91
CA LEU A 125 -2.60 2.09 13.56
C LEU A 125 -1.40 1.69 12.71
N THR A 126 -0.31 2.46 12.77
CA THR A 126 0.93 2.15 12.07
C THR A 126 1.49 0.82 12.54
N LEU A 127 1.56 0.60 13.86
CA LEU A 127 2.00 -0.68 14.43
C LEU A 127 1.11 -1.85 13.98
N ALA A 128 -0.21 -1.69 14.05
CA ALA A 128 -1.16 -2.73 13.64
C ALA A 128 -1.01 -3.07 12.16
N VAL A 129 -0.96 -2.06 11.29
CA VAL A 129 -0.74 -2.21 9.84
C VAL A 129 0.62 -2.85 9.55
N SER A 130 1.68 -2.47 10.26
CA SER A 130 3.00 -3.08 10.10
C SER A 130 3.01 -4.56 10.50
N VAL A 131 2.35 -4.94 11.60
CA VAL A 131 2.27 -6.33 12.05
C VAL A 131 1.47 -7.18 11.06
N VAL A 132 0.26 -6.74 10.71
CA VAL A 132 -0.59 -7.49 9.77
C VAL A 132 0.04 -7.50 8.37
N GLY A 133 0.59 -6.37 7.94
CA GLY A 133 1.31 -6.23 6.68
C GLY A 133 2.54 -7.12 6.59
N ALA A 134 3.34 -7.22 7.66
CA ALA A 134 4.46 -8.15 7.70
C ALA A 134 4.00 -9.61 7.61
N GLY A 135 2.93 -9.96 8.33
CA GLY A 135 2.32 -11.28 8.25
C GLY A 135 1.71 -11.61 6.88
N TYR A 136 1.25 -10.60 6.14
CA TYR A 136 0.85 -10.73 4.73
C TYR A 136 2.07 -10.98 3.85
N LEU A 137 3.06 -10.07 3.86
CA LEU A 137 4.27 -10.15 3.04
C LEU A 137 5.06 -11.44 3.27
N TRP A 138 5.06 -11.98 4.48
CA TRP A 138 5.70 -13.27 4.77
C TRP A 138 5.13 -14.44 3.95
N ARG A 139 3.84 -14.38 3.61
CA ARG A 139 3.11 -15.44 2.90
C ARG A 139 2.91 -15.13 1.41
N THR A 140 3.27 -13.94 0.97
CA THR A 140 3.07 -13.47 -0.41
C THR A 140 4.36 -13.57 -1.19
N ASP A 141 4.28 -14.09 -2.42
CA ASP A 141 5.39 -14.08 -3.36
C ASP A 141 5.91 -12.64 -3.58
N GLY A 142 7.23 -12.46 -3.55
CA GLY A 142 7.85 -11.13 -3.64
C GLY A 142 7.79 -10.30 -2.35
N GLY A 143 7.16 -10.79 -1.28
CA GLY A 143 7.08 -10.05 -0.01
C GLY A 143 8.38 -10.00 0.80
N TRP A 144 9.25 -11.00 0.68
CA TRP A 144 10.54 -11.05 1.38
C TRP A 144 11.50 -9.90 1.04
N PRO A 145 11.72 -9.54 -0.25
CA PRO A 145 12.45 -8.32 -0.61
C PRO A 145 11.88 -7.07 0.06
N VAL A 146 10.55 -6.93 0.12
CA VAL A 146 9.89 -5.77 0.74
C VAL A 146 10.17 -5.74 2.24
N LEU A 147 10.07 -6.88 2.93
CA LEU A 147 10.42 -7.00 4.36
C LEU A 147 11.88 -6.61 4.61
N ALA A 148 12.81 -7.07 3.77
CA ALA A 148 14.22 -6.72 3.89
C ALA A 148 14.46 -5.20 3.70
N ILE A 149 13.84 -4.60 2.68
CA ILE A 149 13.91 -3.15 2.44
C ILE A 149 13.34 -2.38 3.63
N ALA A 150 12.18 -2.79 4.14
CA ALA A 150 11.55 -2.16 5.29
C ALA A 150 12.41 -2.27 6.56
N ALA A 151 13.04 -3.42 6.80
CA ALA A 151 13.93 -3.64 7.94
C ALA A 151 15.19 -2.75 7.84
N VAL A 152 15.82 -2.68 6.67
CA VAL A 152 16.96 -1.80 6.42
C VAL A 152 16.57 -0.34 6.61
N ALA A 153 15.43 0.09 6.07
CA ALA A 153 14.94 1.46 6.24
C ALA A 153 14.68 1.80 7.71
N ALA A 154 14.04 0.90 8.46
CA ALA A 154 13.79 1.08 9.89
C ALA A 154 15.10 1.17 10.70
N TRP A 155 16.06 0.31 10.39
CA TRP A 155 17.39 0.34 11.01
C TRP A 155 18.14 1.64 10.72
N LEU A 156 18.12 2.12 9.48
CA LEU A 156 18.73 3.40 9.10
C LEU A 156 18.09 4.58 9.82
N VAL A 157 16.76 4.57 10.00
CA VAL A 157 16.04 5.62 10.74
C VAL A 157 16.43 5.59 12.22
N TRP A 158 16.49 4.40 12.82
CA TRP A 158 16.89 4.25 14.23
C TRP A 158 18.34 4.70 14.48
N ARG A 159 19.25 4.47 13.53
CA ARG A 159 20.66 4.88 13.65
C ARG A 159 20.93 6.36 13.49
N ARG A 160 19.95 7.18 13.14
CA ARG A 160 20.16 8.63 13.03
C ARG A 160 20.48 9.18 14.43
N PRO A 161 21.64 9.83 14.64
CA PRO A 161 21.94 10.47 15.91
C PRO A 161 20.81 11.44 16.26
N SER A 162 20.23 11.32 17.44
CA SER A 162 19.35 12.36 17.97
C SER A 162 20.16 13.65 17.99
N ALA A 163 19.77 14.64 17.18
CA ALA A 163 20.35 15.97 17.30
C ALA A 163 20.17 16.40 18.76
N SER A 164 21.27 16.59 19.47
CA SER A 164 21.24 17.13 20.82
C SER A 164 20.51 18.48 20.77
N PRO A 165 19.58 18.77 21.70
CA PRO A 165 19.07 20.12 21.84
C PRO A 165 20.28 21.04 22.07
N GLN A 166 20.44 22.04 21.20
CA GLN A 166 21.41 23.11 21.44
C GLN A 166 20.97 23.83 22.73
N PRO A 167 21.90 24.09 23.67
CA PRO A 167 21.60 24.75 24.93
C PRO A 167 21.12 26.20 24.76
#